data_AF-A0A2V0PJJ6-F1
#
_entry.id   AF-A0A2V0PJJ6-F1
#
_cell.length_a   1.000
_cell.length_b   1.000
_cell.length_c   1.000
_cell.angle_alpha   90.00
_cell.angle_beta   90.00
_cell.angle_gamma   90.00
#
_symmetry.space_group_name_H-M   'P 1'
#
loop_
_entity.id
_entity.type
_entity.pdbx_description
1 polymer ?
#
loop_
_entity_poly.entity_id
_entity_poly.type
_entity_poly.pdbx_seq_one_letter_code
_entity_poly.pdbx_strand_id
1 'polypeptide(L)'
;MEVDKPAGGEVGGEAAPQQPISLNILATIRPAQQQNGLKHGDYGRYRVFCARRLRTLYKGLKFLHGRGRYQKRRLEVAMITDARWLMIPLLSAERAWAQAMEIKADNEDRKTAARRHHGIRRLAKASQWAAELARFTSGWRHPQRAGG
;
A
#
# COMPACT_ATOMS: atom_id res chain seq x y z
N MET A 1 -36.96 3.42 -49.14
CA MET A 1 -36.20 4.29 -48.22
C MET A 1 -37.18 4.78 -47.20
N GLU A 2 -37.14 4.26 -45.98
CA GLU A 2 -37.51 4.99 -44.78
C GLU A 2 -36.85 4.25 -43.61
N VAL A 3 -36.06 5.02 -42.87
CA VAL A 3 -35.04 4.56 -41.93
C VAL A 3 -35.59 4.89 -40.55
N ASP A 4 -36.02 3.89 -39.80
CA ASP A 4 -36.40 4.11 -38.40
C ASP A 4 -35.17 3.93 -37.51
N LYS A 5 -34.67 5.05 -36.99
CA LYS A 5 -33.53 5.14 -36.09
C LYS A 5 -34.07 5.50 -34.70
N PRO A 6 -34.03 4.60 -33.70
CA PRO A 6 -34.36 5.00 -32.35
C PRO A 6 -33.15 5.66 -31.68
N ALA A 7 -33.37 6.93 -31.38
CA ALA A 7 -32.94 7.74 -30.24
C ALA A 7 -31.82 7.20 -29.35
N GLY A 8 -30.76 8.00 -29.26
CA GLY A 8 -29.73 7.90 -28.23
C GLY A 8 -30.32 8.06 -26.83
N GLY A 9 -30.12 7.05 -25.99
CA GLY A 9 -30.18 7.19 -24.56
C GLY A 9 -28.84 7.72 -24.07
N GLU A 10 -28.77 9.03 -23.82
CA GLU A 10 -27.71 9.61 -23.02
C GLU A 10 -27.88 9.13 -21.58
N VAL A 11 -27.12 8.11 -21.19
CA VAL A 11 -27.02 7.70 -19.79
C VAL A 11 -26.09 8.70 -19.11
N GLY A 12 -26.66 9.82 -18.69
CA GLY A 12 -26.07 10.71 -17.69
C GLY A 12 -25.93 9.95 -16.38
N GLY A 13 -24.82 9.22 -16.23
CA GLY A 13 -24.43 8.58 -14.99
C GLY A 13 -24.03 9.64 -13.98
N GLU A 14 -25.01 10.13 -13.22
CA GLU A 14 -24.80 11.02 -12.10
C GLU A 14 -23.94 10.28 -11.05
N ALA A 15 -22.66 10.60 -11.04
CA ALA A 15 -21.68 9.98 -10.15
C ALA A 15 -22.05 10.33 -8.71
N ALA A 16 -22.67 9.38 -8.02
CA ALA A 16 -22.98 9.48 -6.59
C ALA A 16 -21.77 10.03 -5.81
N PRO A 17 -21.99 10.86 -4.77
CA PRO A 17 -20.92 11.49 -4.02
C PRO A 17 -19.98 10.40 -3.45
N GLN A 18 -18.76 10.38 -3.98
CA GLN A 18 -17.74 9.42 -3.58
C GLN A 18 -17.40 9.67 -2.11
N GLN A 19 -17.80 8.73 -1.26
CA GLN A 19 -17.55 8.80 0.17
C GLN A 19 -16.04 8.94 0.43
N PRO A 20 -15.62 9.77 1.42
CA PRO A 20 -14.22 9.97 1.71
C PRO A 20 -13.57 8.64 2.12
N ILE A 21 -12.51 8.26 1.40
CA ILE A 21 -11.74 7.05 1.71
C ILE A 21 -10.91 7.31 2.97
N SER A 22 -11.12 6.50 4.01
CA SER A 22 -10.36 6.59 5.26
C SER A 22 -9.55 5.32 5.53
N LEU A 23 -8.37 5.47 6.11
CA LEU A 23 -7.51 4.38 6.55
C LEU A 23 -6.87 4.74 7.88
N ASN A 24 -7.25 4.05 8.95
CA ASN A 24 -6.56 4.18 10.24
C ASN A 24 -5.26 3.38 10.22
N ILE A 25 -4.15 4.06 9.90
CA ILE A 25 -2.83 3.45 9.72
C ILE A 25 -2.42 2.71 11.00
N LEU A 26 -2.47 3.36 12.17
CA LEU A 26 -2.01 2.79 13.43
C LEU A 26 -2.85 1.58 13.87
N ALA A 27 -4.18 1.69 13.78
CA ALA A 27 -5.08 0.58 14.11
C ALA A 27 -4.92 -0.60 13.14
N THR A 28 -4.43 -0.36 11.92
CA THR A 28 -4.14 -1.43 10.95
C THR A 28 -2.80 -2.11 11.22
N ILE A 29 -1.73 -1.34 11.45
CA ILE A 29 -0.38 -1.89 11.56
C ILE A 29 -0.12 -2.57 12.91
N ARG A 30 -0.57 -2.00 14.03
CA ARG A 30 -0.19 -2.49 15.37
C ARG A 30 -0.68 -3.92 15.64
N PRO A 31 -1.96 -4.27 15.37
CA PRO A 31 -2.41 -5.65 15.54
C PRO A 31 -1.71 -6.60 14.56
N ALA A 32 -1.49 -6.15 13.32
CA ALA A 32 -0.80 -6.96 12.31
C ALA A 32 0.65 -7.27 12.73
N GLN A 33 1.37 -6.31 13.29
CA GLN A 33 2.72 -6.53 13.82
C GLN A 33 2.70 -7.54 14.97
N GLN A 34 1.83 -7.34 15.97
CA GLN A 34 1.74 -8.21 17.15
C GLN A 34 1.40 -9.67 16.77
N GLN A 35 0.43 -9.87 15.87
CA GLN A 35 -0.04 -11.20 15.46
C GLN A 35 0.96 -11.95 14.56
N ASN A 36 1.84 -11.23 13.86
CA ASN A 36 2.69 -11.81 12.81
C ASN A 36 4.19 -11.79 13.15
N GLY A 37 4.54 -11.88 14.44
CA GLY A 37 5.91 -12.17 14.89
C GLY A 37 6.61 -11.04 15.63
N LEU A 38 6.19 -9.78 15.46
CA LEU A 38 6.89 -8.66 16.10
C LEU A 38 6.76 -8.64 17.62
N LYS A 39 5.75 -9.31 18.19
CA LYS A 39 5.68 -9.52 19.65
C LYS A 39 6.94 -10.20 20.20
N HIS A 40 7.61 -11.02 19.39
CA HIS A 40 8.83 -11.75 19.75
C HIS A 40 10.07 -11.26 18.98
N GLY A 41 10.00 -10.13 18.29
CA GLY A 41 11.12 -9.60 17.49
C GLY A 41 11.38 -10.34 16.17
N ASP A 42 10.47 -11.19 15.71
CA ASP A 42 10.62 -11.93 14.45
C ASP A 42 10.20 -11.06 13.24
N TYR A 43 11.15 -10.27 12.74
CA TYR A 43 10.95 -9.41 11.57
C TYR A 43 10.83 -10.20 10.26
N GLY A 44 11.45 -11.38 10.16
CA GLY A 44 11.37 -12.25 8.99
C GLY A 44 9.94 -12.74 8.76
N ARG A 45 9.29 -13.23 9.82
CA ARG A 45 7.88 -13.64 9.79
C ARG A 45 6.94 -12.50 9.40
N TYR A 46 7.15 -11.30 9.95
CA TYR A 46 6.34 -10.14 9.60
C TYR A 46 6.53 -9.71 8.15
N ARG A 47 7.76 -9.77 7.62
CA ARG A 47 8.07 -9.51 6.21
C ARG A 47 7.31 -10.48 5.29
N VAL A 48 7.28 -11.77 5.62
CA VAL A 48 6.55 -12.80 4.86
C VAL A 48 5.05 -12.54 4.90
N PHE A 49 4.50 -12.17 6.06
CA PHE A 49 3.10 -11.74 6.17
C PHE A 49 2.79 -10.57 5.23
N CYS A 50 3.61 -9.51 5.25
CA CYS A 50 3.41 -8.35 4.38
C CYS A 50 3.45 -8.73 2.89
N ALA A 51 4.38 -9.60 2.49
CA ALA A 51 4.48 -10.09 1.11
C ALA A 51 3.23 -10.89 0.68
N ARG A 52 2.72 -11.76 1.56
CA ARG A 52 1.47 -12.51 1.31
C ARG A 52 0.27 -11.57 1.20
N ARG A 53 0.13 -10.62 2.12
CA ARG A 53 -0.97 -9.66 2.13
C ARG A 53 -0.96 -8.78 0.88
N LEU A 54 0.21 -8.30 0.44
CA LEU A 54 0.38 -7.59 -0.84
C LEU A 54 -0.07 -8.44 -2.03
N ARG A 55 0.33 -9.71 -2.09
CA ARG A 55 -0.11 -10.63 -3.16
C ARG A 55 -1.62 -10.79 -3.20
N THR A 56 -2.27 -10.93 -2.04
CA THR A 56 -3.74 -11.01 -1.93
C THR A 56 -4.40 -9.71 -2.40
N LEU A 57 -3.87 -8.55 -2.00
CA LEU A 57 -4.37 -7.24 -2.45
C LEU A 57 -4.26 -7.06 -3.96
N TYR A 58 -3.09 -7.34 -4.54
CA TYR A 58 -2.89 -7.22 -5.98
C TYR A 58 -3.83 -8.11 -6.78
N LYS A 59 -4.10 -9.34 -6.31
CA LYS A 59 -5.09 -10.22 -6.91
C LYS A 59 -6.51 -9.65 -6.78
N GLY A 60 -6.91 -9.23 -5.58
CA GLY A 60 -8.25 -8.70 -5.33
C GLY A 60 -8.55 -7.41 -6.11
N LEU A 61 -7.54 -6.56 -6.29
CA LEU A 61 -7.65 -5.30 -7.03
C LEU A 61 -7.38 -5.45 -8.54
N LYS A 62 -7.13 -6.67 -9.02
CA LYS A 62 -6.71 -6.96 -10.40
C LYS A 62 -5.51 -6.09 -10.86
N PHE A 63 -4.65 -5.73 -9.90
CA PHE A 63 -3.47 -4.89 -10.08
C PHE A 63 -2.20 -5.75 -10.05
N LEU A 64 -2.11 -6.70 -10.99
CA LEU A 64 -0.96 -7.59 -11.13
C LEU A 64 0.06 -7.02 -12.12
N HIS A 65 1.34 -7.28 -11.88
CA HIS A 65 2.46 -6.85 -12.72
C HIS A 65 2.70 -7.78 -13.93
N GLY A 66 1.63 -8.17 -14.63
CA GLY A 66 1.68 -9.11 -15.75
C GLY A 66 1.64 -10.59 -15.33
N ARG A 67 1.37 -11.46 -16.32
CA ARG A 67 1.39 -12.93 -16.20
C ARG A 67 2.55 -13.44 -17.07
N GLY A 68 3.56 -14.04 -16.47
CA GLY A 68 4.77 -14.52 -17.16
C GLY A 68 5.91 -13.49 -17.21
N ARG A 69 5.70 -12.34 -17.86
CA ARG A 69 6.70 -11.25 -17.90
C ARG A 69 6.33 -10.11 -16.95
N TYR A 70 7.32 -9.55 -16.26
CA TYR A 70 7.12 -8.41 -15.37
C TYR A 70 6.73 -7.17 -16.16
N GLN A 71 5.56 -6.62 -15.84
CA GLN A 71 5.06 -5.35 -16.35
C GLN A 71 4.89 -4.39 -15.18
N LYS A 72 5.76 -3.37 -15.13
CA LYS A 72 5.68 -2.34 -14.10
C LYS A 72 4.36 -1.60 -14.26
N ARG A 73 3.48 -1.70 -13.26
CA ARG A 73 2.25 -0.91 -13.15
C ARG A 73 2.43 0.06 -12.01
N ARG A 74 2.29 1.34 -12.28
CA ARG A 74 2.35 2.40 -11.28
C ARG A 74 0.95 2.66 -10.75
N LEU A 75 0.83 2.82 -9.44
CA LEU A 75 -0.43 3.19 -8.82
C LEU A 75 -0.60 4.71 -8.98
N GLU A 76 -1.71 5.13 -9.59
CA GLU A 76 -2.05 6.53 -9.77
C GLU A 76 -3.26 6.91 -8.92
N VAL A 77 -3.38 8.21 -8.59
CA VAL A 77 -4.44 8.74 -7.72
C VAL A 77 -5.82 8.36 -8.25
N ALA A 78 -6.02 8.43 -9.57
CA ALA A 78 -7.29 8.11 -10.22
C ALA A 78 -7.74 6.64 -10.06
N MET A 79 -6.84 5.73 -9.68
CA MET A 79 -7.16 4.31 -9.46
C MET A 79 -7.69 4.04 -8.05
N ILE A 80 -7.58 5.01 -7.13
CA ILE A 80 -7.89 4.83 -5.70
C ILE A 80 -9.40 4.93 -5.51
N THR A 81 -10.07 3.79 -5.57
CA THR A 81 -11.53 3.70 -5.39
C THR A 81 -11.95 3.33 -3.98
N ASP A 82 -11.05 2.73 -3.19
CA ASP A 82 -11.28 2.32 -1.81
C ASP A 82 -9.98 2.22 -1.00
N ALA A 83 -10.11 1.98 0.31
CA ALA A 83 -8.98 1.94 1.24
C ALA A 83 -7.96 0.82 0.95
N ARG A 84 -8.31 -0.24 0.23
CA ARG A 84 -7.41 -1.36 -0.09
C ARG A 84 -6.28 -0.92 -1.00
N TRP A 85 -6.51 0.10 -1.85
CA TRP A 85 -5.47 0.70 -2.67
C TRP A 85 -4.41 1.39 -1.83
N LEU A 86 -4.81 2.10 -0.77
CA LEU A 86 -3.90 2.74 0.19
C LEU A 86 -3.11 1.71 1.02
N MET A 87 -3.63 0.49 1.19
CA MET A 87 -2.89 -0.59 1.85
C MET A 87 -1.67 -1.05 1.04
N ILE A 88 -1.64 -0.86 -0.29
CA ILE A 88 -0.49 -1.26 -1.13
C ILE A 88 0.78 -0.51 -0.75
N PRO A 89 0.84 0.84 -0.79
CA PRO A 89 2.04 1.56 -0.38
C PRO A 89 2.33 1.39 1.11
N LEU A 90 1.29 1.30 1.97
CA LEU A 90 1.48 1.04 3.40
C LEU A 90 2.21 -0.28 3.67
N LEU A 91 1.72 -1.40 3.14
CA LEU A 91 2.35 -2.71 3.33
C LEU A 91 3.68 -2.84 2.57
N SER A 92 3.87 -2.07 1.50
CA SER A 92 5.16 -2.01 0.80
C SER A 92 6.22 -1.30 1.64
N ALA A 93 5.84 -0.24 2.37
CA ALA A 93 6.69 0.42 3.36
C ALA A 93 7.00 -0.53 4.53
N GLU A 94 5.98 -1.16 5.13
CA GLU A 94 6.17 -2.12 6.24
C GLU A 94 7.09 -3.28 5.84
N ARG A 95 6.92 -3.88 4.65
CA ARG A 95 7.79 -4.96 4.17
C ARG A 95 9.23 -4.49 3.99
N ALA A 96 9.45 -3.27 3.50
CA ALA A 96 10.78 -2.71 3.32
C ALA A 96 11.46 -2.42 4.66
N TRP A 97 10.72 -1.86 5.61
CA TRP A 97 11.17 -1.63 6.97
C TRP A 97 11.47 -2.95 7.71
N ALA A 98 10.58 -3.94 7.64
CA ALA A 98 10.78 -5.25 8.26
C ALA A 98 12.06 -5.94 7.76
N GLN A 99 12.33 -5.88 6.44
CA GLN A 99 13.57 -6.39 5.89
C GLN A 99 14.79 -5.62 6.41
N ALA A 100 14.69 -4.29 6.58
CA ALA A 100 15.78 -3.51 7.16
C ALA A 100 16.06 -3.90 8.61
N MET A 101 15.00 -4.18 9.40
CA MET A 101 15.12 -4.61 10.79
C MET A 101 15.67 -6.03 10.90
N GLU A 102 15.27 -6.95 10.01
CA GLU A 102 15.85 -8.30 9.88
C GLU A 102 17.36 -8.20 9.58
N ILE A 103 17.76 -7.38 8.61
CA ILE A 103 19.18 -7.15 8.31
C ILE A 103 19.92 -6.54 9.49
N LYS A 104 19.30 -5.60 10.21
CA LYS A 104 19.89 -4.95 11.38
C LYS A 104 20.13 -5.98 12.49
N ALA A 105 19.13 -6.82 12.79
CA ALA A 105 19.23 -7.87 13.80
C ALA A 105 20.36 -8.86 13.46
N ASP A 106 20.39 -9.38 12.23
CA ASP A 106 21.45 -10.30 11.80
C ASP A 106 22.86 -9.66 11.74
N ASN A 107 22.94 -8.34 11.58
CA ASN A 107 24.21 -7.62 11.46
C ASN A 107 24.82 -7.30 12.84
N GLU A 108 24.08 -7.48 13.94
CA GLU A 108 24.68 -7.49 15.28
C GLU A 108 25.68 -8.65 15.43
N ASP A 109 25.35 -9.82 14.86
CA ASP A 109 26.18 -11.03 14.90
C ASP A 109 27.33 -11.01 13.86
N ARG A 110 27.13 -10.33 12.71
CA ARG A 110 28.09 -10.29 11.59
C ARG A 110 28.21 -8.89 10.99
N LYS A 111 28.88 -7.99 11.71
CA LYS A 111 29.04 -6.57 11.35
C LYS A 111 29.79 -6.41 10.02
N THR A 112 29.07 -6.06 8.96
CA THR A 112 29.66 -5.71 7.66
C THR A 112 29.08 -4.41 7.12
N ALA A 113 29.94 -3.56 6.53
CA ALA A 113 29.52 -2.30 5.91
C ALA A 113 28.49 -2.54 4.79
N ALA A 114 28.64 -3.61 4.01
CA ALA A 114 27.70 -4.00 2.96
C ALA A 114 26.29 -4.31 3.49
N ARG A 115 26.16 -5.08 4.59
CA ARG A 115 24.86 -5.36 5.22
C ARG A 115 24.23 -4.09 5.78
N ARG A 116 25.03 -3.24 6.45
CA ARG A 116 24.56 -1.94 6.93
C ARG A 116 24.03 -1.07 5.78
N HIS A 117 24.77 -0.95 4.68
CA HIS A 117 24.31 -0.22 3.50
C HIS A 117 23.04 -0.82 2.90
N HIS A 118 22.92 -2.16 2.87
CA HIS A 118 21.69 -2.81 2.43
C HIS A 118 20.49 -2.43 3.30
N GLY A 119 20.64 -2.49 4.64
CA GLY A 119 19.60 -2.06 5.59
C GLY A 119 19.18 -0.59 5.38
N ILE A 120 20.13 0.32 5.22
CA ILE A 120 19.85 1.75 4.94
C ILE A 120 19.08 1.91 3.63
N ARG A 121 19.49 1.23 2.55
CA ARG A 121 18.75 1.27 1.27
C ARG A 121 17.31 0.75 1.42
N ARG A 122 17.08 -0.24 2.29
CA ARG A 122 15.74 -0.75 2.59
C ARG A 122 14.89 0.27 3.36
N LEU A 123 15.48 1.01 4.31
CA LEU A 123 14.80 2.11 5.00
C LEU A 123 14.48 3.27 4.05
N ALA A 124 15.41 3.65 3.17
CA ALA A 124 15.15 4.63 2.12
C ALA A 124 14.02 4.17 1.18
N LYS A 125 13.92 2.86 0.90
CA LYS A 125 12.80 2.33 0.13
C LYS A 125 11.47 2.40 0.90
N ALA A 126 11.49 2.17 2.21
CA ALA A 126 10.31 2.31 3.05
C ALA A 126 9.80 3.76 3.07
N SER A 127 10.70 4.75 3.19
CA SER A 127 10.32 6.16 3.17
C SER A 127 9.75 6.59 1.81
N GLN A 128 10.28 6.07 0.69
CA GLN A 128 9.70 6.31 -0.65
C GLN A 128 8.24 5.85 -0.73
N TRP A 129 7.93 4.66 -0.20
CA TRP A 129 6.55 4.14 -0.19
C TRP A 129 5.64 4.94 0.75
N ALA A 130 6.14 5.38 1.91
CA ALA A 130 5.40 6.25 2.81
C ALA A 130 5.12 7.62 2.17
N ALA A 131 6.07 8.19 1.44
CA ALA A 131 5.86 9.42 0.68
C ALA A 131 4.81 9.26 -0.42
N GLU A 132 4.79 8.10 -1.09
CA GLU A 132 3.75 7.79 -2.08
C GLU A 132 2.36 7.64 -1.44
N LEU A 133 2.27 6.99 -0.26
CA LEU A 133 1.03 6.96 0.53
C LEU A 133 0.58 8.39 0.89
N ALA A 134 1.49 9.22 1.39
CA ALA A 134 1.19 10.61 1.74
C ALA A 134 0.73 11.42 0.51
N ARG A 135 1.33 11.19 -0.67
CA ARG A 135 0.88 11.80 -1.93
C ARG A 135 -0.58 11.46 -2.21
N PHE A 136 -0.98 10.20 -2.04
CA PHE A 136 -2.36 9.77 -2.24
C PHE A 136 -3.35 10.35 -1.24
N THR A 137 -2.89 10.68 -0.03
CA THR A 137 -3.73 11.25 1.03
C THR A 137 -3.64 12.78 1.13
N SER A 138 -2.73 13.44 0.39
CA SER A 138 -2.45 14.87 0.52
C SER A 138 -3.61 15.81 0.12
N GLY A 139 -4.60 15.31 -0.62
CA GLY A 139 -5.86 16.03 -0.86
C GLY A 139 -6.85 15.98 0.31
N TRP A 140 -6.59 15.16 1.34
CA TRP A 140 -7.42 15.03 2.52
C TRP A 140 -7.04 16.11 3.54
N ARG A 141 -7.74 17.25 3.52
CA ARG A 141 -7.76 18.16 4.66
C ARG A 141 -8.64 17.54 5.74
N HIS A 142 -8.04 17.24 6.89
CA HIS A 142 -8.77 16.86 8.10
C HIS A 142 -9.84 17.93 8.37
N PRO A 143 -11.15 17.62 8.45
CA PRO A 143 -12.11 18.57 9.00
C PRO A 143 -11.67 18.80 10.44
N GLN A 144 -11.22 20.01 10.77
CA GLN A 144 -10.86 20.35 12.15
C GLN A 144 -11.96 19.81 13.07
N ARG A 145 -11.54 19.09 14.12
CA ARG A 145 -12.46 18.73 15.21
C ARG A 145 -13.01 20.05 15.78
N ALA A 146 -14.15 20.48 15.28
CA ALA A 146 -15.01 21.41 15.98
C ALA A 146 -15.66 20.61 17.10
N GLY A 147 -15.32 20.92 18.35
CA GLY A 147 -16.08 20.47 19.52
C GLY A 147 -15.22 19.92 20.66
N GLY A 148 -15.23 20.66 21.77
CA GLY A 148 -14.97 20.17 23.13
C GLY A 148 -13.83 20.88 23.83
#